data_AF-A0A7T4IT87-F1
#
_entry.id   AF-A0A7T4IT87-F1
#
_cell.length_a   1.000
_cell.length_b   1.000
_cell.length_c   1.000
_cell.angle_alpha   90.00
_cell.angle_beta   90.00
_cell.angle_gamma   90.00
#
_symmetry.space_group_name_H-M   'P 1'
#
loop_
_entity.id
_entity.type
_entity.pdbx_description
1 polymer ?
#
loop_
_entity_poly.entity_id
_entity_poly.type
_entity_poly.pdbx_seq_one_letter_code
_entity_poly.pdbx_strand_id
1 'polypeptide(L)'
;MKVKFKETNKVFFKIVEVGGEKYILDLTTVSPKSYFWGSLPDEITAKMQKLDKRDTRFESVAPTMSKSIGAAIGVAIGGSGYRLVTNFFRNNGISHNLPLKIGLYGLFIFLAYLAFWFIAIRARHSVQKRLENKVSNYQITFKPVGNKRQLKHYKLLPFILVPTLGCFAFYLYTVNGTEGALLVVNSILLLGFFTVILGMSPLREGVEKQEIIFDRIEKL
;
A
#
# COMPACT_ATOMS: atom_id res chain seq x y z
N MET A 1 -25.28 2.22 14.14
CA MET A 1 -24.71 0.85 14.08
C MET A 1 -23.21 0.91 14.36
N LYS A 2 -22.63 -0.06 15.09
CA LYS A 2 -21.19 -0.09 15.37
C LYS A 2 -20.49 -1.04 14.39
N VAL A 3 -19.45 -0.55 13.71
CA VAL A 3 -18.59 -1.35 12.83
C VAL A 3 -17.44 -1.93 13.65
N LYS A 4 -17.17 -3.22 13.51
CA LYS A 4 -16.00 -3.87 14.12
C LYS A 4 -15.04 -4.33 13.03
N PHE A 5 -13.75 -4.01 13.19
CA PHE A 5 -12.69 -4.49 12.33
C PHE A 5 -11.94 -5.64 13.00
N LYS A 6 -11.65 -6.68 12.22
CA LYS A 6 -10.76 -7.79 12.58
C LYS A 6 -9.64 -7.91 11.56
N GLU A 7 -8.46 -8.29 12.04
CA GLU A 7 -7.30 -8.54 11.17
C GLU A 7 -7.51 -9.82 10.35
N THR A 8 -6.78 -9.93 9.24
CA THR A 8 -6.85 -11.10 8.34
C THR A 8 -5.47 -11.62 8.01
N ASN A 9 -5.40 -12.85 7.50
CA ASN A 9 -4.16 -13.40 6.94
C ASN A 9 -3.73 -12.77 5.60
N LYS A 10 -4.43 -11.74 5.12
CA LYS A 10 -4.15 -11.06 3.85
C LYS A 10 -3.85 -9.58 4.10
N VAL A 11 -2.65 -9.16 3.73
CA VAL A 11 -2.07 -7.83 4.00
C VAL A 11 -3.00 -6.66 3.61
N PHE A 12 -3.78 -6.79 2.54
CA PHE A 12 -4.64 -5.74 2.01
C PHE A 12 -6.12 -5.87 2.38
N PHE A 13 -6.48 -6.84 3.21
CA PHE A 13 -7.86 -7.13 3.53
C PHE A 13 -8.11 -7.07 5.03
N LYS A 14 -9.29 -6.57 5.41
CA LYS A 14 -9.81 -6.62 6.78
C LYS A 14 -11.14 -7.34 6.83
N ILE A 15 -11.42 -8.03 7.94
CA ILE A 15 -12.77 -8.53 8.19
C ILE A 15 -13.56 -7.42 8.87
N VAL A 16 -14.78 -7.20 8.39
CA VAL A 16 -15.68 -6.17 8.90
C VAL A 16 -16.99 -6.80 9.32
N GLU A 17 -17.41 -6.52 10.55
CA GLU A 17 -18.70 -6.98 11.09
C GLU A 17 -19.63 -5.78 11.33
N VAL A 18 -20.81 -5.81 10.71
CA VAL A 18 -21.85 -4.76 10.82
C VAL A 18 -23.21 -5.43 10.95
N GLY A 19 -23.98 -5.08 11.98
CA GLY A 19 -25.34 -5.60 12.14
C GLY A 19 -25.44 -7.12 12.26
N GLY A 20 -24.38 -7.79 12.71
CA GLY A 20 -24.30 -9.26 12.80
C GLY A 20 -23.96 -9.96 11.48
N GLU A 21 -23.76 -9.21 10.39
CA GLU A 21 -23.24 -9.71 9.12
C GLU A 21 -21.73 -9.53 9.04
N LYS A 22 -21.06 -10.39 8.28
CA LYS A 22 -19.61 -10.46 8.15
C LYS A 22 -19.20 -10.21 6.71
N TYR A 23 -18.14 -9.42 6.53
CA TYR A 23 -17.63 -9.05 5.21
C TYR A 23 -16.11 -9.10 5.19
N ILE A 24 -15.54 -9.34 4.01
CA ILE A 24 -14.12 -9.11 3.74
C ILE A 24 -13.98 -7.80 2.95
N LEU A 25 -13.31 -6.83 3.55
CA LEU A 25 -13.07 -5.51 3.02
C LEU A 25 -11.74 -5.46 2.27
N ASP A 26 -11.75 -4.96 1.04
CA ASP A 26 -10.53 -4.72 0.26
C ASP A 26 -10.05 -3.28 0.44
N LEU A 27 -8.98 -3.10 1.22
CA LEU A 27 -8.41 -1.77 1.51
C LEU A 27 -7.80 -1.11 0.27
N THR A 28 -7.40 -1.87 -0.74
CA THR A 28 -6.83 -1.31 -1.98
C THR A 28 -7.90 -0.64 -2.86
N THR A 29 -9.18 -0.89 -2.59
CA THR A 29 -10.32 -0.30 -3.32
C THR A 29 -10.86 0.97 -2.67
N VAL A 30 -10.29 1.41 -1.55
CA VAL A 30 -10.71 2.64 -0.86
C VAL A 30 -10.62 3.83 -1.81
N SER A 31 -11.68 4.62 -1.83
CA SER A 31 -11.86 5.79 -2.68
C SER A 31 -12.51 6.93 -1.87
N PRO A 32 -12.19 8.20 -2.13
CA PRO A 32 -11.18 8.68 -3.07
C PRO A 32 -9.76 8.50 -2.52
N LYS A 33 -8.78 8.41 -3.44
CA LYS A 33 -7.38 8.18 -3.05
C LYS A 33 -6.78 9.35 -2.26
N SER A 34 -7.38 10.54 -2.33
CA SER A 34 -6.98 11.69 -1.53
C SER A 34 -7.14 11.43 -0.02
N TYR A 35 -8.02 10.51 0.41
CA TYR A 35 -8.11 10.08 1.81
C TYR A 35 -6.77 9.57 2.32
N PHE A 36 -6.07 8.83 1.47
CA PHE A 36 -4.75 8.33 1.76
C PHE A 36 -3.72 9.41 1.90
N TRP A 37 -3.95 10.65 1.46
CA TRP A 37 -3.02 11.80 1.51
C TRP A 37 -3.35 12.76 2.66
N GLY A 38 -4.20 12.36 3.61
CA GLY A 38 -4.58 13.18 4.76
C GLY A 38 -5.78 14.10 4.52
N SER A 39 -6.30 14.19 3.28
CA SER A 39 -7.57 14.88 3.05
C SER A 39 -8.72 14.06 3.63
N LEU A 40 -9.76 14.74 4.12
CA LEU A 40 -10.97 14.08 4.60
C LEU A 40 -12.11 14.38 3.61
N PRO A 41 -12.34 13.51 2.61
CA PRO A 41 -13.38 13.71 1.60
C PRO A 41 -14.77 13.48 2.19
N ASP A 42 -15.80 14.01 1.53
CA ASP A 42 -17.20 13.94 2.01
C ASP A 42 -17.72 12.50 2.10
N GLU A 43 -17.27 11.62 1.21
CA GLU A 43 -17.57 10.20 1.25
C GLU A 43 -16.31 9.37 1.03
N ILE A 44 -16.11 8.35 1.87
CA ILE A 44 -15.05 7.36 1.74
C ILE A 44 -15.71 6.01 1.50
N THR A 45 -15.49 5.45 0.33
CA THR A 45 -16.08 4.17 -0.07
C THR A 45 -15.01 3.09 -0.20
N ALA A 46 -15.41 1.85 0.05
CA ALA A 46 -14.54 0.70 -0.13
C ALA A 46 -15.37 -0.53 -0.52
N LYS A 47 -14.81 -1.36 -1.41
CA LYS A 47 -15.48 -2.59 -1.85
C LYS A 47 -15.26 -3.70 -0.84
N MET A 48 -16.28 -4.50 -0.65
CA MET A 48 -16.25 -5.66 0.23
C MET A 48 -17.09 -6.81 -0.34
N GLN A 49 -16.83 -8.00 0.14
CA GLN A 49 -17.56 -9.21 -0.23
C GLN A 49 -18.16 -9.85 1.02
N LYS A 50 -19.40 -10.34 0.91
CA LYS A 50 -20.09 -10.96 2.05
C LYS A 50 -19.48 -12.32 2.39
N LEU A 51 -19.13 -12.52 3.65
CA LEU A 51 -18.66 -13.81 4.15
C LEU A 51 -19.80 -14.52 4.90
N ASP A 52 -19.77 -15.85 4.90
CA ASP A 52 -20.55 -16.61 5.88
C ASP A 52 -20.02 -16.29 7.29
N LYS A 53 -20.93 -16.17 8.27
CA LYS A 53 -20.58 -15.91 9.67
C LYS A 53 -19.65 -16.98 10.23
N ARG A 54 -19.80 -18.23 9.76
CA ARG A 54 -18.97 -19.38 10.19
C ARG A 54 -17.64 -19.50 9.43
N ASP A 55 -17.41 -18.69 8.40
CA ASP A 55 -16.20 -18.78 7.59
C ASP A 55 -14.99 -18.17 8.31
N THR A 56 -14.03 -19.00 8.69
CA THR A 56 -12.79 -18.62 9.38
C THR A 56 -11.55 -18.65 8.48
N ARG A 57 -11.70 -18.90 7.17
CA ARG A 57 -10.57 -19.08 6.22
C ARG A 57 -9.62 -17.88 6.12
N PHE A 58 -10.11 -16.70 6.51
CA PHE A 58 -9.36 -15.44 6.50
C PHE A 58 -8.92 -14.97 7.89
N GLU A 59 -9.33 -15.66 8.96
CA GLU A 59 -9.04 -15.31 10.36
C GLU A 59 -7.76 -15.92 10.91
N SER A 60 -7.07 -16.77 10.14
CA SER A 60 -5.80 -17.35 10.59
C SER A 60 -4.74 -16.26 10.78
N VAL A 61 -3.76 -16.50 11.65
CA VAL A 61 -2.57 -15.66 11.72
C VAL A 61 -1.87 -15.76 10.35
N ALA A 62 -1.56 -14.64 9.71
CA ALA A 62 -0.69 -14.67 8.53
C ALA A 62 0.63 -15.34 8.95
N PRO A 63 1.18 -16.30 8.19
CA PRO A 63 2.50 -16.83 8.52
C PRO A 63 3.49 -15.65 8.52
N THR A 64 4.02 -15.33 9.70
CA THR A 64 5.03 -14.29 9.85
C THR A 64 6.25 -14.74 9.05
N MET A 65 6.57 -14.05 7.97
CA MET A 65 7.84 -14.28 7.27
C MET A 65 8.96 -14.07 8.28
N SER A 66 9.83 -15.06 8.45
CA SER A 66 10.93 -14.92 9.40
C SER A 66 11.81 -13.73 8.96
N LYS A 67 12.30 -12.96 9.93
CA LYS A 67 13.17 -11.80 9.67
C LYS A 67 14.38 -12.18 8.81
N SER A 68 14.87 -13.42 8.94
CA SER A 68 15.98 -13.96 8.16
C SER A 68 15.63 -14.21 6.69
N ILE A 69 14.45 -14.73 6.37
CA ILE A 69 14.00 -14.92 4.98
C ILE A 69 13.74 -13.57 4.32
N GLY A 70 13.12 -12.63 5.04
CA GLY A 70 12.93 -11.26 4.57
C GLY A 70 14.25 -10.55 4.25
N ALA A 71 15.25 -10.70 5.13
CA ALA A 71 16.59 -10.17 4.91
C ALA A 71 17.30 -10.84 3.72
N ALA A 72 17.20 -12.17 3.58
CA ALA A 72 17.82 -12.91 2.48
C ALA A 72 17.23 -12.51 1.12
N ILE A 73 15.90 -12.34 1.02
CA ILE A 73 15.23 -11.83 -0.18
C ILE A 73 15.66 -10.38 -0.46
N GLY A 74 15.73 -9.54 0.58
CA GLY A 74 16.20 -8.16 0.47
C GLY A 74 17.64 -8.05 -0.05
N VAL A 75 18.54 -8.92 0.43
CA VAL A 75 19.94 -8.97 -0.03
C VAL A 75 20.06 -9.54 -1.44
N ALA A 76 19.28 -10.57 -1.79
CA ALA A 76 19.32 -11.16 -3.13
C ALA A 76 18.81 -10.17 -4.19
N ILE A 77 17.67 -9.52 -3.94
CA ILE A 77 17.10 -8.50 -4.84
C ILE A 77 17.99 -7.25 -4.84
N GLY A 78 18.45 -6.81 -3.67
CA GLY A 78 19.31 -5.65 -3.53
C GLY A 78 20.65 -5.83 -4.24
N GLY A 79 21.31 -6.99 -4.07
CA GLY A 79 22.64 -7.27 -4.64
C GLY A 79 22.61 -7.52 -6.15
N SER A 80 21.65 -8.29 -6.64
CA SER A 80 21.51 -8.55 -8.09
C SER A 80 21.02 -7.31 -8.85
N GLY A 81 20.03 -6.60 -8.31
CA GLY A 81 19.54 -5.34 -8.85
C GLY A 81 20.63 -4.26 -8.84
N TYR A 82 21.37 -4.14 -7.73
CA TYR A 82 22.53 -3.24 -7.64
C TYR A 82 23.53 -3.47 -8.76
N ARG A 83 23.95 -4.72 -8.99
CA ARG A 83 24.99 -5.04 -9.97
C ARG A 83 24.56 -4.72 -11.39
N LEU A 84 23.29 -4.99 -11.73
CA LEU A 84 22.74 -4.66 -13.05
C LEU A 84 22.66 -3.16 -13.28
N VAL A 85 22.12 -2.42 -12.31
CA VAL A 85 21.94 -0.96 -12.43
C VAL A 85 23.30 -0.26 -12.43
N THR A 86 24.23 -0.61 -11.55
CA THR A 86 25.57 0.01 -11.53
C THR A 86 26.37 -0.27 -12.80
N ASN A 87 26.31 -1.49 -13.34
CA ASN A 87 26.94 -1.80 -14.63
C ASN A 87 26.32 -0.97 -15.76
N PHE A 88 25.00 -0.82 -15.79
CA PHE A 88 24.30 0.01 -16.78
C PHE A 88 24.71 1.49 -16.69
N PHE A 89 24.81 2.04 -15.49
CA PHE A 89 25.23 3.42 -15.26
C PHE A 89 26.68 3.67 -15.70
N ARG A 90 27.58 2.75 -15.34
CA ARG A 90 29.00 2.85 -15.70
C ARG A 90 29.23 2.70 -17.20
N ASN A 91 28.50 1.79 -17.85
CA ASN A 91 28.70 1.51 -19.28
C ASN A 91 28.11 2.59 -20.20
N ASN A 92 27.11 3.34 -19.74
CA ASN A 92 26.41 4.35 -20.56
C ASN A 92 26.74 5.81 -20.15
N GLY A 93 27.72 6.04 -19.26
CA GLY A 93 28.11 7.39 -18.85
C GLY A 93 26.98 8.20 -18.18
N ILE A 94 25.99 7.52 -17.60
CA ILE A 94 24.75 8.12 -17.07
C ILE A 94 25.04 9.10 -15.94
N SER A 95 26.15 8.88 -15.22
CA SER A 95 26.52 9.67 -14.06
C SER A 95 26.69 11.16 -14.32
N HIS A 96 27.02 11.55 -15.55
CA HIS A 96 27.17 12.94 -15.94
C HIS A 96 25.94 13.52 -16.65
N ASN A 97 24.95 12.70 -17.02
CA ASN A 97 23.77 13.13 -17.76
C ASN A 97 22.57 13.35 -16.81
N LEU A 98 22.38 14.59 -16.38
CA LEU A 98 21.35 14.98 -15.42
C LEU A 98 19.90 14.72 -15.90
N PRO A 99 19.52 15.03 -17.15
CA PRO A 99 18.21 14.63 -17.69
C PRO A 99 17.96 13.12 -17.62
N LEU A 100 18.96 12.31 -17.99
CA LEU A 100 18.84 10.86 -17.96
C LEU A 100 18.70 10.32 -16.52
N LYS A 101 19.41 10.92 -15.56
CA LYS A 101 19.24 10.61 -14.13
C LYS A 101 17.83 10.86 -13.63
N ILE A 102 17.27 12.04 -13.92
CA ILE A 102 15.91 12.39 -13.51
C ILE A 102 14.90 11.42 -14.17
N GLY A 103 15.09 11.11 -15.46
CA GLY A 103 14.27 10.13 -16.18
C GLY A 103 14.32 8.73 -15.55
N LEU A 104 15.51 8.25 -15.20
CA LEU A 104 15.70 6.97 -14.50
C LEU A 104 15.06 6.96 -13.11
N TYR A 105 15.17 8.05 -12.37
CA TYR A 105 14.50 8.19 -11.08
C TYR A 105 12.97 8.07 -11.22
N GLY A 106 12.39 8.78 -12.19
CA GLY A 106 10.98 8.67 -12.55
C GLY A 106 10.56 7.26 -12.98
N LEU A 107 11.38 6.61 -13.81
CA LEU A 107 11.15 5.24 -14.25
C LEU A 107 11.09 4.26 -13.07
N PHE A 108 12.00 4.37 -12.11
CA PHE A 108 12.03 3.50 -10.95
C PHE A 108 10.86 3.75 -9.98
N ILE A 109 10.39 4.99 -9.83
CA ILE A 109 9.12 5.27 -9.14
C ILE A 109 7.97 4.54 -9.83
N PHE A 110 7.89 4.64 -11.16
CA PHE A 110 6.86 3.96 -11.95
C PHE A 110 6.93 2.44 -11.82
N LEU A 111 8.14 1.84 -11.88
CA LEU A 111 8.34 0.41 -11.68
C LEU A 111 7.95 -0.04 -10.27
N ALA A 112 8.27 0.73 -9.23
CA ALA A 112 7.85 0.43 -7.86
C ALA A 112 6.32 0.46 -7.72
N TYR A 113 5.66 1.42 -8.36
CA TYR A 113 4.20 1.48 -8.41
C TYR A 113 3.59 0.29 -9.15
N LEU A 114 4.15 -0.08 -10.31
CA LEU A 114 3.72 -1.28 -11.04
C LEU A 114 3.90 -2.55 -10.20
N ALA A 115 5.03 -2.71 -9.51
CA ALA A 115 5.26 -3.83 -8.62
C ALA A 115 4.21 -3.91 -7.51
N PHE A 116 3.89 -2.77 -6.86
CA PHE A 116 2.78 -2.69 -5.91
C PHE A 116 1.45 -3.13 -6.56
N TRP A 117 1.15 -2.62 -7.75
CA TRP A 117 -0.08 -2.94 -8.47
C TRP A 117 -0.21 -4.44 -8.77
N PHE A 118 0.87 -5.08 -9.22
CA PHE A 118 0.93 -6.53 -9.42
C PHE A 118 0.72 -7.30 -8.12
N ILE A 119 1.35 -6.89 -7.01
CA ILE A 119 1.16 -7.53 -5.70
C ILE A 119 -0.31 -7.39 -5.24
N ALA A 120 -0.91 -6.22 -5.41
CA ALA A 120 -2.30 -5.96 -5.07
C ALA A 120 -3.27 -6.81 -5.91
N ILE A 121 -3.07 -6.89 -7.23
CA ILE A 121 -3.85 -7.77 -8.12
C ILE A 121 -3.74 -9.23 -7.68
N ARG A 122 -2.52 -9.70 -7.41
CA ARG A 122 -2.30 -11.09 -7.02
C ARG A 122 -2.97 -11.40 -5.68
N ALA A 123 -2.94 -10.47 -4.74
CA ALA A 123 -3.63 -10.59 -3.46
C ALA A 123 -5.16 -10.69 -3.65
N ARG A 124 -5.75 -9.82 -4.48
CA ARG A 124 -7.18 -9.87 -4.85
C ARG A 124 -7.55 -11.19 -5.50
N HIS A 125 -6.80 -11.62 -6.50
CA HIS A 125 -7.05 -12.88 -7.19
C HIS A 125 -6.93 -14.08 -6.23
N SER A 126 -5.98 -14.06 -5.29
CA SER A 126 -5.86 -15.10 -4.25
C SER A 126 -7.07 -15.15 -3.32
N VAL A 127 -7.69 -14.01 -3.03
CA VAL A 127 -8.90 -13.92 -2.19
C VAL A 127 -10.11 -14.39 -2.99
N GLN A 128 -10.32 -13.88 -4.21
CA GLN A 128 -11.39 -14.30 -5.10
C GLN A 128 -11.36 -15.80 -5.42
N LYS A 129 -10.19 -16.40 -5.60
CA LYS A 129 -10.12 -17.86 -5.79
C LYS A 129 -10.63 -18.66 -4.59
N ARG A 130 -10.57 -18.09 -3.38
CA ARG A 130 -11.05 -18.72 -2.14
C ARG A 130 -12.51 -18.38 -1.85
N LEU A 131 -12.96 -17.18 -2.20
CA LEU A 131 -14.37 -16.79 -2.22
C LEU A 131 -14.95 -17.20 -3.57
N GLU A 132 -15.35 -18.48 -3.70
CA GLU A 132 -16.06 -19.03 -4.86
C GLU A 132 -16.91 -17.95 -5.56
N ASN A 133 -16.73 -17.74 -6.87
CA ASN A 133 -17.20 -16.60 -7.69
C ASN A 133 -18.67 -16.11 -7.52
N LYS A 134 -19.48 -16.77 -6.69
CA LYS A 134 -20.87 -16.46 -6.36
C LYS A 134 -21.06 -15.45 -5.22
N VAL A 135 -20.00 -14.90 -4.63
CA VAL A 135 -20.16 -13.97 -3.50
C VAL A 135 -20.63 -12.60 -3.97
N SER A 136 -21.74 -12.12 -3.39
CA SER A 136 -22.27 -10.79 -3.67
C SER A 136 -21.26 -9.71 -3.29
N ASN A 137 -21.01 -8.79 -4.24
CA ASN A 137 -20.19 -7.61 -4.00
C ASN A 137 -21.02 -6.55 -3.28
N TYR A 138 -20.39 -5.88 -2.32
CA TYR A 138 -20.97 -4.79 -1.57
C TYR A 138 -19.99 -3.63 -1.52
N GLN A 139 -20.51 -2.45 -1.24
CA GLN A 139 -19.74 -1.25 -0.98
C GLN A 139 -20.11 -0.74 0.41
N ILE A 140 -19.09 -0.45 1.23
CA ILE A 140 -19.25 0.25 2.49
C ILE A 140 -18.89 1.71 2.31
N THR A 141 -19.72 2.61 2.84
CA THR A 141 -19.52 4.05 2.79
C THR A 141 -19.36 4.60 4.20
N PHE A 142 -18.35 5.45 4.37
CA PHE A 142 -18.08 6.21 5.58
C PHE A 142 -18.18 7.70 5.29
N LYS A 143 -18.66 8.46 6.27
CA LYS A 143 -18.71 9.93 6.24
C LYS A 143 -17.81 10.53 7.30
N PRO A 144 -17.18 11.68 7.06
CA PRO A 144 -16.40 12.39 8.06
C PRO A 144 -17.26 12.94 9.19
N VAL A 145 -16.69 12.97 10.40
CA VAL A 145 -17.35 13.59 11.57
C VAL A 145 -16.96 15.07 11.68
N GLY A 146 -17.91 15.93 11.34
CA GLY A 146 -17.76 17.39 11.39
C GLY A 146 -17.02 17.98 10.18
N ASN A 147 -16.86 19.31 10.17
CA ASN A 147 -16.34 20.06 9.02
C ASN A 147 -14.78 20.07 8.94
N LYS A 148 -14.13 19.01 9.44
CA LYS A 148 -12.67 18.92 9.49
C LYS A 148 -12.16 18.44 8.13
N ARG A 149 -11.38 19.28 7.43
CA ARG A 149 -10.86 18.96 6.09
C ARG A 149 -9.54 18.16 6.07
N GLN A 150 -8.91 17.95 7.23
CA GLN A 150 -7.57 17.37 7.36
C GLN A 150 -7.54 16.33 8.48
N LEU A 151 -7.01 15.13 8.21
CA LEU A 151 -6.70 14.13 9.22
C LEU A 151 -5.46 14.55 10.02
N LYS A 152 -5.58 14.59 11.36
CA LYS A 152 -4.44 14.84 12.25
C LYS A 152 -3.40 13.70 12.25
N HIS A 153 -3.75 12.54 11.67
CA HIS A 153 -2.98 11.30 11.75
C HIS A 153 -1.95 11.09 10.65
N TYR A 154 -1.78 12.06 9.76
CA TYR A 154 -0.80 11.98 8.67
C TYR A 154 0.66 12.26 9.10
N LYS A 155 0.99 11.99 10.37
CA LYS A 155 2.36 12.10 10.90
C LYS A 155 3.33 11.12 10.27
N LEU A 156 2.86 9.97 9.75
CA LEU A 156 3.71 8.95 9.12
C LEU A 156 4.17 9.31 7.71
N LEU A 157 3.41 10.13 6.96
CA LEU A 157 3.79 10.56 5.62
C LEU A 157 5.17 11.25 5.59
N PRO A 158 5.44 12.30 6.40
CA PRO A 158 6.75 12.95 6.38
C PRO A 158 7.89 12.00 6.75
N PHE A 159 7.68 11.01 7.61
CA PHE A 159 8.71 10.02 7.95
C PHE A 159 9.13 9.13 6.78
N ILE A 160 8.33 9.03 5.72
CA ILE A 160 8.66 8.23 4.53
C ILE A 160 9.06 9.13 3.35
N LEU A 161 8.36 10.25 3.17
CA LEU A 161 8.60 11.19 2.07
C LEU A 161 9.96 11.90 2.23
N VAL A 162 10.38 12.21 3.46
CA VAL A 162 11.68 12.82 3.74
C VAL A 162 12.85 11.90 3.36
N PRO A 163 12.90 10.61 3.76
CA PRO A 163 13.91 9.68 3.27
C PRO A 163 13.96 9.55 1.75
N THR A 164 12.80 9.49 1.06
CA THR A 164 12.74 9.39 -0.41
C THR A 164 13.35 10.63 -1.08
N LEU A 165 13.03 11.83 -0.58
CA LEU A 165 13.64 13.08 -1.05
C LEU A 165 15.14 13.15 -0.76
N GLY A 166 15.57 12.68 0.42
CA GLY A 166 16.98 12.56 0.76
C GLY A 166 17.71 11.65 -0.23
N CYS A 167 17.19 10.45 -0.48
CA CYS A 167 17.73 9.53 -1.47
C CYS A 167 17.79 10.14 -2.88
N PHE A 168 16.80 10.94 -3.27
CA PHE A 168 16.82 11.67 -4.54
C PHE A 168 17.97 12.68 -4.61
N ALA A 169 18.15 13.49 -3.57
CA ALA A 169 19.22 14.48 -3.51
C ALA A 169 20.61 13.81 -3.56
N PHE A 170 20.82 12.75 -2.77
CA PHE A 170 22.06 11.98 -2.80
C PHE A 170 22.31 11.29 -4.15
N TYR A 171 21.26 10.79 -4.80
CA TYR A 171 21.33 10.19 -6.12
C TYR A 171 21.80 11.19 -7.19
N LEU A 172 21.30 12.42 -7.15
CA LEU A 172 21.70 13.47 -8.09
C LEU A 172 23.13 13.96 -7.84
N TYR A 173 23.53 14.10 -6.57
CA TYR A 173 24.86 14.61 -6.19
C TYR A 173 26.00 13.61 -6.44
N THR A 174 25.70 12.32 -6.33
CA THR A 174 26.69 11.26 -6.59
C THR A 174 26.95 11.18 -8.10
N VAL A 175 28.21 10.97 -8.52
CA VAL A 175 28.62 10.87 -9.95
C VAL A 175 29.62 9.74 -10.23
N ASN A 176 29.83 8.84 -9.27
CA ASN A 176 30.85 7.77 -9.35
C ASN A 176 30.25 6.39 -9.66
N GLY A 177 29.00 6.33 -10.12
CA GLY A 177 28.30 5.09 -10.48
C GLY A 177 27.65 4.33 -9.32
N THR A 178 27.97 4.64 -8.05
CA THR A 178 27.30 4.02 -6.88
C THR A 178 25.87 4.53 -6.68
N GLU A 179 25.52 5.63 -7.35
CA GLU A 179 24.17 6.19 -7.44
C GLU A 179 23.10 5.17 -7.89
N GLY A 180 23.49 4.16 -8.68
CA GLY A 180 22.59 3.05 -9.02
C GLY A 180 22.08 2.28 -7.79
N ALA A 181 22.88 2.18 -6.72
CA ALA A 181 22.45 1.58 -5.45
C ALA A 181 21.36 2.40 -4.77
N LEU A 182 21.55 3.73 -4.75
CA LEU A 182 20.59 4.65 -4.14
C LEU A 182 19.24 4.56 -4.85
N LEU A 183 19.26 4.39 -6.17
CA LEU A 183 18.06 4.20 -6.97
C LEU A 183 17.31 2.90 -6.61
N VAL A 184 18.03 1.79 -6.47
CA VAL A 184 17.45 0.48 -6.07
C VAL A 184 16.88 0.55 -4.64
N VAL A 185 17.64 1.09 -3.69
CA VAL A 185 17.19 1.25 -2.29
C VAL A 185 15.95 2.14 -2.21
N ASN A 186 15.97 3.28 -2.91
CA ASN A 186 14.83 4.18 -2.96
C ASN A 186 13.57 3.51 -3.52
N SER A 187 13.73 2.61 -4.49
CA SER A 187 12.62 1.89 -5.11
C SER A 187 12.00 0.86 -4.17
N ILE A 188 12.82 0.18 -3.35
CA ILE A 188 12.34 -0.73 -2.30
C ILE A 188 11.57 0.08 -1.23
N LEU A 189 12.11 1.24 -0.83
CA LEU A 189 11.42 2.14 0.10
C LEU A 189 10.08 2.62 -0.45
N LEU A 190 10.02 3.03 -1.72
CA LEU A 190 8.80 3.43 -2.41
C LEU A 190 7.78 2.29 -2.53
N LEU A 191 8.23 1.06 -2.80
CA LEU A 191 7.35 -0.10 -2.79
C LEU A 191 6.71 -0.32 -1.41
N GLY A 192 7.50 -0.20 -0.34
CA GLY A 192 7.00 -0.22 1.04
C GLY A 192 6.00 0.90 1.30
N PHE A 193 6.30 2.12 0.84
CA PHE A 193 5.42 3.28 0.95
C PHE A 193 4.07 3.03 0.27
N PHE A 194 4.06 2.60 -1.00
CA PHE A 194 2.83 2.28 -1.72
C PHE A 194 2.04 1.16 -1.00
N THR A 195 2.73 0.17 -0.46
CA THR A 195 2.10 -0.93 0.30
C THR A 195 1.38 -0.43 1.55
N VAL A 196 2.04 0.42 2.35
CA VAL A 196 1.45 0.96 3.59
C VAL A 196 0.33 1.95 3.26
N ILE A 197 0.60 2.93 2.39
CA ILE A 197 -0.36 3.98 2.08
C ILE A 197 -1.53 3.39 1.30
N LEU A 198 -1.32 2.79 0.12
CA LEU A 198 -2.43 2.38 -0.74
C LEU A 198 -3.02 1.02 -0.37
N GLY A 199 -2.28 0.18 0.35
CA GLY A 199 -2.68 -1.18 0.70
C GLY A 199 -3.17 -1.36 2.14
N MET A 200 -2.69 -0.56 3.10
CA MET A 200 -3.04 -0.67 4.51
C MET A 200 -3.74 0.60 5.01
N SER A 201 -4.85 0.95 4.36
CA SER A 201 -5.62 2.15 4.70
C SER A 201 -5.97 2.21 6.20
N PRO A 202 -5.77 3.36 6.87
CA PRO A 202 -6.06 3.54 8.29
C PRO A 202 -7.58 3.70 8.58
N LEU A 203 -8.44 2.99 7.83
CA LEU A 203 -9.90 3.05 8.01
C LEU A 203 -10.32 2.66 9.43
N ARG A 204 -9.67 1.63 9.99
CA ARG A 204 -9.92 1.18 11.36
C ARG A 204 -9.64 2.30 12.37
N GLU A 205 -8.47 2.92 12.27
CA GLU A 205 -8.05 4.00 13.16
C GLU A 205 -8.97 5.22 13.02
N GLY A 206 -9.39 5.55 11.79
CA GLY A 206 -10.35 6.62 11.54
C GLY A 206 -11.70 6.39 12.22
N VAL A 207 -12.22 5.16 12.20
CA VAL A 207 -13.46 4.79 12.90
C VAL A 207 -13.26 4.77 14.42
N GLU A 208 -12.16 4.19 14.92
CA GLU A 208 -11.86 4.11 16.35
C GLU A 208 -11.69 5.51 16.99
N LYS A 209 -11.10 6.46 16.26
CA LYS A 209 -10.91 7.85 16.70
C LYS A 209 -12.09 8.76 16.41
N GLN A 210 -13.19 8.21 15.89
CA GLN A 210 -14.40 8.95 15.51
C GLN A 210 -14.13 10.10 14.51
N GLU A 211 -13.13 9.94 13.65
CA GLU A 211 -12.87 10.87 12.54
C GLU A 211 -13.79 10.58 11.36
N ILE A 212 -14.16 9.30 11.20
CA ILE A 212 -15.12 8.82 10.20
C ILE A 212 -16.18 7.94 10.87
N ILE A 213 -17.42 8.04 10.41
CA ILE A 213 -18.55 7.25 10.86
C ILE A 213 -19.08 6.40 9.73
N PHE A 214 -19.60 5.25 10.10
CA PHE A 214 -20.34 4.39 9.19
C PHE A 214 -21.62 5.08 8.74
N ASP A 215 -21.85 5.12 7.43
CA ASP A 215 -23.06 5.68 6.83
C ASP A 215 -23.98 4.56 6.33
N ARG A 216 -23.51 3.76 5.35
CA ARG A 216 -24.35 2.75 4.69
C ARG A 216 -23.55 1.61 4.04
N ILE A 217 -24.27 0.53 3.73
CA ILE A 217 -23.79 -0.60 2.92
C ILE A 217 -24.73 -0.75 1.73
N GLU A 218 -24.18 -0.78 0.53
CA GLU A 218 -24.91 -0.97 -0.73
C GLU A 218 -24.45 -2.27 -1.40
N LYS A 219 -25.37 -2.96 -2.07
CA LYS A 219 -25.03 -4.11 -2.91
C LYS A 219 -24.65 -3.59 -4.30
N LEU A 220 -23.54 -4.07 -4.84
CA LEU A 220 -23.03 -3.74 -6.18
C LEU A 220 -23.55 -4.72 -7.23
#